data_AF-A0A439D0Z3-F1
#
_entry.id   AF-A0A439D0Z3-F1
#
_cell.length_a   1.000
_cell.length_b   1.000
_cell.length_c   1.000
_cell.angle_alpha   90.00
_cell.angle_beta   90.00
_cell.angle_gamma   90.00
#
_symmetry.space_group_name_H-M   'P 1'
#
loop_
_entity.id
_entity.type
_entity.pdbx_description
1 polymer ?
#
loop_
_entity_poly.entity_id
_entity_poly.type
_entity_poly.pdbx_seq_one_letter_code
_entity_poly.pdbx_strand_id
1 'polypeptide(L)'
;MDESQFGSSGSGPASSYESSVNLLAVRKQREQDELNAYIREVREHFETVPHFRFEEYVSRGGYGVTALISQQGFGLRRDRKLIVKRAIHNSARELRKEIRIMQKLNGSAHIARIVASKDDTDAAQGWHQLSPLRRLADRIRGSPPPNLLAGLAGPTLVLEYLENGTLNRLRARITRARATVPNRVLWSIFLCLMRSCVAMSYPPDAPPGSEPRLEEIPQNPPDDAQRGYIHTDMHPGNIIVGSLRDFPDHSRVPVVKLIDFGLALESNVSAPRNILDASKNILWLITHRLDIIGPQRGVYKGIETMAYPLLPNDITGEEPYPSLDLDLRDLLVQCMAGDRDVRPTLAGVLEIAKRAVQERNAEFYGPRRPLESDEAVRQFVQHFIYDAD
;
A
#
# COMPACT_ATOMS: atom_id res chain seq x y z
N MET A 1 29.99 77.37 17.07
CA MET A 1 28.79 77.58 16.23
C MET A 1 29.07 76.95 14.88
N ASP A 2 28.04 76.35 14.30
CA ASP A 2 27.93 75.67 13.00
C ASP A 2 28.63 74.32 12.83
N GLU A 3 28.13 73.38 12.03
CA GLU A 3 26.79 72.89 11.63
C GLU A 3 27.08 71.76 10.61
N SER A 4 26.35 70.65 10.68
CA SER A 4 26.28 69.55 9.66
C SER A 4 27.56 68.70 9.44
N GLN A 5 27.51 67.37 9.31
CA GLN A 5 26.68 66.61 8.37
C GLN A 5 26.22 65.26 8.94
N PHE A 6 24.94 65.00 8.67
CA PHE A 6 24.27 63.70 8.73
C PHE A 6 24.79 62.78 7.63
N GLY A 7 25.11 61.53 8.00
CA GLY A 7 25.39 60.43 7.07
C GLY A 7 24.81 59.14 7.63
N SER A 8 23.51 58.93 7.40
CA SER A 8 22.78 57.70 7.69
C SER A 8 23.31 56.53 6.87
N SER A 9 23.68 55.42 7.53
CA SER A 9 23.76 54.09 6.91
C SER A 9 23.18 53.04 7.86
N GLY A 10 21.86 53.00 7.94
CA GLY A 10 21.13 51.85 8.46
C GLY A 10 21.08 50.74 7.41
N SER A 11 22.08 49.85 7.37
CA SER A 11 21.99 48.57 6.67
C SER A 11 21.45 47.51 7.62
N GLY A 12 20.12 47.42 7.70
CA GLY A 12 19.42 46.36 8.42
C GLY A 12 19.51 44.99 7.70
N PRO A 13 19.13 43.89 8.38
CA PRO A 13 19.38 42.50 7.98
C PRO A 13 18.50 41.97 6.84
N ALA A 14 17.94 42.82 5.98
CA ALA A 14 16.96 42.43 4.96
C ALA A 14 17.58 41.66 3.76
N SER A 15 18.84 41.92 3.39
CA SER A 15 19.40 41.39 2.13
C SER A 15 19.80 39.91 2.18
N SER A 16 20.08 39.35 3.36
CA SER A 16 20.38 37.92 3.52
C SER A 16 19.12 37.06 3.45
N TYR A 17 17.98 37.61 3.87
CA TYR A 17 16.68 36.93 3.83
C TYR A 17 16.14 36.86 2.39
N GLU A 18 16.18 37.97 1.65
CA GLU A 18 15.76 38.00 0.23
C GLU A 18 16.63 37.10 -0.67
N SER A 19 17.93 37.05 -0.42
CA SER A 19 18.86 36.17 -1.16
C SER A 19 18.57 34.69 -0.91
N SER A 20 18.24 34.31 0.33
CA SER A 20 17.89 32.91 0.66
C SER A 20 16.53 32.49 0.11
N VAL A 21 15.55 33.39 0.09
CA VAL A 21 14.23 33.17 -0.53
C VAL A 21 14.35 33.00 -2.05
N ASN A 22 15.18 33.80 -2.73
CA ASN A 22 15.44 33.66 -4.17
C ASN A 22 16.15 32.34 -4.50
N LEU A 23 17.13 31.90 -3.69
CA LEU A 23 17.78 30.60 -3.88
C LEU A 23 16.83 29.42 -3.71
N LEU A 24 15.88 29.50 -2.75
CA LEU A 24 14.85 28.48 -2.57
C LEU A 24 13.86 28.45 -3.74
N ALA A 25 13.46 29.60 -4.27
CA ALA A 25 12.58 29.69 -5.42
C ALA A 25 13.24 29.11 -6.68
N VAL A 26 14.50 29.45 -6.95
CA VAL A 26 15.27 28.90 -8.09
C VAL A 26 15.45 27.39 -7.97
N ARG A 27 15.73 26.88 -6.76
CA ARG A 27 15.82 25.42 -6.51
C ARG A 27 14.49 24.72 -6.78
N LYS A 28 13.38 25.25 -6.25
CA LYS A 28 12.04 24.69 -6.48
C LYS A 28 11.67 24.68 -7.97
N GLN A 29 11.99 25.76 -8.68
CA GLN A 29 11.74 25.85 -10.12
C GLN A 29 12.54 24.78 -10.87
N ARG A 30 13.84 24.65 -10.58
CA ARG A 30 14.69 23.63 -11.21
C ARG A 30 14.21 22.20 -10.93
N GLU A 31 13.82 21.90 -9.70
CA GLU A 31 13.25 20.59 -9.36
C GLU A 31 11.94 20.31 -10.11
N GLN A 32 11.11 21.33 -10.29
CA GLN A 32 9.87 21.22 -11.05
C GLN A 32 10.14 21.01 -12.55
N ASP A 33 11.11 21.72 -13.13
CA ASP A 33 11.51 21.57 -14.52
C ASP A 33 12.09 20.18 -14.79
N GLU A 34 12.93 19.68 -13.88
CA GLU A 34 13.46 18.31 -13.93
C GLU A 34 12.32 17.29 -13.84
N LEU A 35 11.38 17.44 -12.90
CA LEU A 35 10.20 16.58 -12.78
C LEU A 35 9.38 16.57 -14.08
N ASN A 36 9.14 17.74 -14.67
CA ASN A 36 8.41 17.88 -15.94
C ASN A 36 9.12 17.18 -17.09
N ALA A 37 10.45 17.17 -17.12
CA ALA A 37 11.23 16.42 -18.11
C ALA A 37 11.03 14.91 -17.95
N TYR A 38 11.06 14.37 -16.73
CA TYR A 38 10.79 12.95 -16.49
C TYR A 38 9.37 12.54 -16.88
N ILE A 39 8.36 13.37 -16.57
CA ILE A 39 6.97 13.12 -16.96
C ILE A 39 6.85 13.09 -18.49
N ARG A 40 7.50 14.03 -19.18
CA ARG A 40 7.49 14.11 -20.64
C ARG A 40 8.10 12.86 -21.27
N GLU A 41 9.25 12.40 -20.78
CA GLU A 41 9.89 11.20 -21.32
C GLU A 41 9.03 9.95 -21.11
N VAL A 42 8.37 9.80 -19.95
CA VAL A 42 7.41 8.70 -19.72
C VAL A 42 6.25 8.79 -20.70
N ARG A 43 5.69 9.99 -20.91
CA ARG A 43 4.61 10.22 -21.86
C ARG A 43 5.02 9.86 -23.29
N GLU A 44 6.09 10.45 -23.79
CA GLU A 44 6.61 10.23 -25.15
C GLU A 44 6.87 8.74 -25.39
N HIS A 45 7.45 8.04 -24.41
CA HIS A 45 7.65 6.60 -24.51
C HIS A 45 6.33 5.84 -24.70
N PHE A 46 5.36 5.99 -23.79
CA PHE A 46 4.11 5.21 -23.87
C PHE A 46 3.15 5.68 -24.98
N GLU A 47 3.38 6.85 -25.58
CA GLU A 47 2.69 7.28 -26.81
C GLU A 47 3.30 6.65 -28.08
N THR A 48 4.56 6.18 -28.03
CA THR A 48 5.20 5.49 -29.16
C THR A 48 5.08 3.96 -29.11
N VAL A 49 4.87 3.37 -27.93
CA VAL A 49 4.68 1.91 -27.80
C VAL A 49 3.30 1.50 -28.34
N PRO A 50 3.21 0.58 -29.33
CA PRO A 50 1.93 0.14 -29.88
C PRO A 50 0.97 -0.40 -28.82
N HIS A 51 -0.30 0.02 -28.89
CA HIS A 51 -1.39 -0.35 -27.97
C HIS A 51 -1.27 0.21 -26.55
N PHE A 52 -0.35 1.13 -26.29
CA PHE A 52 -0.29 1.84 -25.01
C PHE A 52 -0.60 3.32 -25.20
N ARG A 53 -1.04 3.97 -24.13
CA ARG A 53 -1.27 5.41 -24.07
C ARG A 53 -0.97 5.93 -22.68
N PHE A 54 -0.34 7.09 -22.61
CA PHE A 54 -0.25 7.86 -21.38
C PHE A 54 -1.60 8.51 -21.06
N GLU A 55 -2.14 8.25 -19.87
CA GLU A 55 -3.40 8.86 -19.42
C GLU A 55 -3.11 10.09 -18.56
N GLU A 56 -2.40 9.90 -17.46
CA GLU A 56 -2.29 10.93 -16.43
C GLU A 56 -0.98 10.81 -15.65
N TYR A 57 -0.45 11.95 -15.21
CA TYR A 57 0.52 11.99 -14.12
C TYR A 57 -0.22 11.88 -12.79
N VAL A 58 0.03 10.82 -12.03
CA VAL A 58 -0.70 10.54 -10.79
C VAL A 58 -0.09 11.27 -9.61
N SER A 59 1.23 11.17 -9.44
CA SER A 59 1.92 11.77 -8.31
C SER A 59 3.44 11.76 -8.47
N ARG A 60 4.10 12.62 -7.68
CA ARG A 60 5.51 12.48 -7.32
C ARG A 60 5.52 11.56 -6.11
N GLY A 61 5.82 10.28 -6.31
CA GLY A 61 6.08 9.38 -5.19
C GLY A 61 7.34 9.82 -4.45
N GLY A 62 7.59 9.28 -3.25
CA GLY A 62 8.82 9.54 -2.50
C GLY A 62 10.10 9.21 -3.29
N TYR A 63 9.96 8.38 -4.34
CA TYR A 63 11.06 7.81 -5.10
C TYR A 63 11.01 8.07 -6.62
N GLY A 64 10.09 8.91 -7.10
CA GLY A 64 10.04 9.25 -8.53
C GLY A 64 8.69 9.66 -9.09
N VAL A 65 8.56 9.54 -10.42
CA VAL A 65 7.33 9.84 -11.15
C VAL A 65 6.42 8.61 -11.13
N THR A 66 5.15 8.81 -10.75
CA THR A 66 4.10 7.82 -10.92
C THR A 66 3.12 8.28 -11.99
N ALA A 67 2.91 7.47 -13.02
CA ALA A 67 2.01 7.76 -14.13
C ALA A 67 0.99 6.64 -14.31
N LEU A 68 -0.20 7.01 -14.75
CA LEU A 68 -1.25 6.12 -15.22
C LEU A 68 -1.13 5.97 -16.73
N ILE A 69 -1.11 4.72 -17.19
CA ILE A 69 -1.15 4.38 -18.60
C ILE A 69 -2.34 3.45 -18.86
N SER A 70 -2.82 3.42 -20.09
CA SER A 70 -3.76 2.41 -20.57
C SER A 70 -3.09 1.51 -21.59
N GLN A 71 -3.49 0.25 -21.57
CA GLN A 71 -3.20 -0.72 -22.62
C GLN A 71 -4.50 -1.05 -23.33
N GLN A 72 -4.55 -0.78 -24.63
CA GLN A 72 -5.68 -1.13 -25.48
C GLN A 72 -5.83 -2.64 -25.56
N GLY A 73 -7.06 -3.11 -25.37
CA GLY A 73 -7.42 -4.49 -25.57
C GLY A 73 -7.33 -4.87 -27.05
N PHE A 74 -7.09 -6.16 -27.32
CA PHE A 74 -7.17 -6.72 -28.66
C PHE A 74 -8.26 -7.80 -28.72
N GLY A 75 -9.13 -7.74 -29.72
CA GLY A 75 -10.26 -8.66 -29.88
C GLY A 75 -11.29 -8.51 -28.76
N LEU A 76 -11.57 -9.60 -28.04
CA LEU A 76 -12.55 -9.64 -26.92
C LEU A 76 -12.01 -9.04 -25.61
N ARG A 77 -10.74 -8.63 -25.57
CA ARG A 77 -10.15 -8.03 -24.36
C ARG A 77 -10.58 -6.58 -24.21
N ARG A 78 -10.91 -6.21 -22.98
CA ARG A 78 -11.11 -4.82 -22.59
C ARG A 78 -9.78 -4.13 -22.38
N ASP A 79 -9.79 -2.82 -22.57
CA ASP A 79 -8.70 -1.94 -22.17
C ASP A 79 -8.42 -2.11 -20.68
N ARG A 80 -7.15 -2.04 -20.30
CA ARG A 80 -6.74 -2.08 -18.90
C ARG A 80 -5.84 -0.92 -18.55
N LYS A 81 -5.98 -0.43 -17.32
CA LYS A 81 -5.09 0.59 -16.74
C LYS A 81 -3.90 -0.06 -16.04
N LEU A 82 -2.77 0.63 -16.02
CA LEU A 82 -1.53 0.22 -15.36
C LEU A 82 -0.86 1.43 -14.71
N ILE A 83 -0.08 1.19 -13.66
CA ILE A 83 0.74 2.21 -13.00
C ILE A 83 2.19 2.05 -13.42
N VAL A 84 2.84 3.14 -13.79
CA VAL A 84 4.27 3.22 -14.06
C VAL A 84 4.93 4.03 -12.95
N LYS A 85 5.89 3.43 -12.24
CA LYS A 85 6.82 4.12 -11.36
C LYS A 85 8.18 4.22 -12.04
N ARG A 86 8.72 5.43 -12.12
CA ARG A 86 10.04 5.68 -12.70
C ARG A 86 10.88 6.52 -11.75
N ALA A 87 12.10 6.05 -11.50
CA ALA A 87 13.02 6.75 -10.60
C ALA A 87 13.46 8.09 -11.20
N ILE A 88 13.50 9.11 -10.34
CA ILE A 88 14.31 10.32 -10.57
C ILE A 88 15.68 10.11 -9.92
N HIS A 89 16.74 10.77 -10.41
CA HIS A 89 18.15 10.45 -10.08
C HIS A 89 18.43 9.99 -8.64
N ASN A 90 17.99 10.74 -7.62
CA ASN A 90 18.32 10.46 -6.21
C ASN A 90 17.56 9.28 -5.61
N SER A 91 16.62 8.69 -6.34
CA SER A 91 15.69 7.67 -5.85
C SER A 91 15.81 6.33 -6.57
N ALA A 92 16.78 6.21 -7.48
CA ALA A 92 17.01 4.99 -8.24
C ALA A 92 17.32 3.78 -7.34
N ARG A 93 17.98 3.99 -6.19
CA ARG A 93 18.32 2.92 -5.26
C ARG A 93 17.07 2.31 -4.62
N GLU A 94 16.15 3.16 -4.17
CA GLU A 94 14.91 2.78 -3.51
C GLU A 94 13.98 2.07 -4.50
N LEU A 95 13.85 2.57 -5.74
CA LEU A 95 13.04 1.88 -6.75
C LEU A 95 13.65 0.54 -7.19
N ARG A 96 14.98 0.41 -7.29
CA ARG A 96 15.62 -0.90 -7.54
C ARG A 96 15.35 -1.89 -6.41
N LYS A 97 15.36 -1.40 -5.18
CA LYS A 97 15.04 -2.20 -4.00
C LYS A 97 13.58 -2.65 -4.03
N GLU A 98 12.65 -1.75 -4.35
CA GLU A 98 11.23 -2.07 -4.56
C GLU A 98 11.07 -3.13 -5.65
N ILE A 99 11.69 -2.96 -6.83
CA ILE A 99 11.66 -3.93 -7.93
C ILE A 99 12.11 -5.31 -7.47
N ARG A 100 13.29 -5.41 -6.82
CA ARG A 100 13.85 -6.69 -6.36
C ARG A 100 12.96 -7.38 -5.34
N ILE A 101 12.44 -6.65 -4.36
CA ILE A 101 11.56 -7.22 -3.33
C ILE A 101 10.23 -7.64 -3.95
N MET A 102 9.61 -6.79 -4.77
CA MET A 102 8.34 -7.14 -5.41
C MET A 102 8.47 -8.30 -6.40
N GLN A 103 9.64 -8.50 -7.03
CA GLN A 103 9.92 -9.71 -7.82
C GLN A 103 9.91 -10.97 -6.94
N LYS A 104 10.48 -10.92 -5.73
CA LYS A 104 10.39 -12.02 -4.75
C LYS A 104 8.98 -12.26 -4.24
N LEU A 105 8.19 -11.21 -4.11
CA LEU A 105 6.79 -11.28 -3.70
C LEU A 105 5.84 -11.63 -4.86
N ASN A 106 6.33 -11.79 -6.08
CA ASN A 106 5.50 -12.06 -7.24
C ASN A 106 4.75 -13.39 -7.08
N GLY A 107 3.47 -13.41 -7.49
CA GLY A 107 2.54 -14.51 -7.24
C GLY A 107 1.72 -14.37 -5.96
N SER A 108 1.91 -13.30 -5.18
CA SER A 108 1.05 -12.97 -4.03
C SER A 108 -0.28 -12.36 -4.50
N ALA A 109 -1.38 -12.78 -3.89
CA ALA A 109 -2.72 -12.25 -4.07
C ALA A 109 -2.91 -10.84 -3.48
N HIS A 110 -2.25 -10.57 -2.36
CA HIS A 110 -2.42 -9.35 -1.56
C HIS A 110 -1.25 -8.37 -1.68
N ILE A 111 -0.34 -8.59 -2.63
CA ILE A 111 0.68 -7.62 -3.05
C ILE A 111 0.37 -7.20 -4.48
N ALA A 112 0.51 -5.92 -4.82
CA ALA A 112 0.26 -5.49 -6.19
C ALA A 112 1.18 -6.19 -7.20
N ARG A 113 0.59 -6.69 -8.29
CA ARG A 113 1.30 -7.49 -9.29
C ARG A 113 2.23 -6.63 -10.13
N ILE A 114 3.48 -7.09 -10.28
CA ILE A 114 4.39 -6.58 -11.31
C ILE A 114 3.92 -7.05 -12.68
N VAL A 115 3.75 -6.09 -13.59
CA VAL A 115 3.44 -6.32 -14.99
C VAL A 115 4.71 -6.27 -15.85
N ALA A 116 5.63 -5.35 -15.55
CA ALA A 116 6.96 -5.29 -16.14
C ALA A 116 7.91 -4.55 -15.21
N SER A 117 9.22 -4.81 -15.31
CA SER A 117 10.24 -4.04 -14.61
C SER A 117 11.52 -3.96 -15.44
N LYS A 118 12.29 -2.90 -15.26
CA LYS A 118 13.60 -2.69 -15.87
C LYS A 118 14.56 -2.10 -14.84
N ASP A 119 15.79 -2.56 -14.83
CA ASP A 119 16.92 -1.95 -14.12
C ASP A 119 18.14 -1.86 -15.04
N ASP A 120 18.68 -0.66 -15.26
CA ASP A 120 19.81 -0.42 -16.18
C ASP A 120 21.15 -0.97 -15.66
N THR A 121 21.27 -1.27 -14.36
CA THR A 121 22.50 -1.82 -13.79
C THR A 121 22.61 -3.34 -13.95
N ASP A 122 21.52 -4.01 -14.30
CA ASP A 122 21.52 -5.43 -14.60
C ASP A 122 21.90 -5.65 -16.07
N ALA A 123 23.22 -5.58 -16.35
CA ALA A 123 23.78 -6.10 -17.61
C ALA A 123 23.52 -7.61 -17.82
N ALA A 124 22.94 -8.28 -16.81
CA ALA A 124 22.64 -9.71 -16.78
C ALA A 124 21.13 -10.06 -16.86
N GLN A 125 20.21 -9.10 -16.96
CA GLN A 125 18.80 -9.40 -17.31
C GLN A 125 18.53 -9.11 -18.77
N GLY A 126 19.34 -9.75 -19.63
CA GLY A 126 18.82 -10.16 -20.93
C GLY A 126 17.61 -11.02 -20.65
N TRP A 127 16.41 -10.57 -21.04
CA TRP A 127 15.28 -11.46 -21.23
C TRP A 127 15.81 -12.65 -22.02
N HIS A 128 15.97 -13.81 -21.38
CA HIS A 128 16.37 -15.02 -22.06
C HIS A 128 15.50 -15.13 -23.31
N GLN A 129 16.12 -15.26 -24.47
CA GLN A 129 15.48 -15.39 -25.77
C GLN A 129 14.20 -16.23 -25.62
N LEU A 130 13.05 -15.57 -25.57
CA LEU A 130 11.79 -16.25 -25.28
C LEU A 130 11.49 -17.19 -26.45
N SER A 131 11.22 -18.45 -26.15
CA SER A 131 10.82 -19.43 -27.16
C SER A 131 9.60 -18.89 -27.93
N PRO A 132 9.45 -19.18 -29.23
CA PRO A 132 8.33 -18.71 -30.05
C PRO A 132 6.95 -19.04 -29.43
N LEU A 133 6.85 -20.18 -28.73
CA LEU A 133 5.64 -20.62 -28.05
C LEU A 133 5.26 -19.72 -26.86
N ARG A 134 6.24 -19.18 -26.12
CA ARG A 134 5.99 -18.27 -25.00
C ARG A 134 5.52 -16.90 -25.49
N ARG A 135 6.08 -16.40 -26.60
CA ARG A 135 5.60 -15.17 -27.28
C ARG A 135 4.16 -15.29 -27.77
N LEU A 136 3.77 -16.46 -28.29
CA LEU A 136 2.39 -16.74 -28.68
C LEU A 136 1.48 -16.82 -27.44
N ALA A 137 1.93 -17.50 -26.37
CA ALA A 137 1.21 -17.56 -25.10
C ALA A 137 1.04 -16.18 -24.45
N ASP A 138 2.02 -15.30 -24.53
CA ASP A 138 1.97 -13.92 -24.04
C ASP A 138 0.99 -13.07 -24.83
N ARG A 139 0.93 -13.25 -26.15
CA ARG A 139 -0.12 -12.68 -27.02
C ARG A 139 -1.51 -13.20 -26.63
N ILE A 140 -1.61 -14.50 -26.39
CA ILE A 140 -2.85 -15.16 -25.96
C ILE A 140 -3.23 -14.75 -24.54
N ARG A 141 -2.30 -14.42 -23.63
CA ARG A 141 -2.54 -13.98 -22.24
C ARG A 141 -2.63 -12.47 -22.05
N GLY A 142 -2.27 -11.67 -23.06
CA GLY A 142 -2.30 -10.22 -22.96
C GLY A 142 -1.17 -9.68 -22.08
N SER A 143 -0.07 -10.43 -21.98
CA SER A 143 1.16 -9.95 -21.37
C SER A 143 1.69 -8.76 -22.18
N PRO A 144 2.27 -7.73 -21.55
CA PRO A 144 2.90 -6.64 -22.29
C PRO A 144 4.02 -7.15 -23.20
N PRO A 145 4.37 -6.42 -24.26
CA PRO A 145 5.50 -6.80 -25.10
C PRO A 145 6.80 -6.85 -24.26
N PRO A 146 7.73 -7.78 -24.54
CA PRO A 146 8.95 -7.96 -23.74
C PRO A 146 9.87 -6.74 -23.75
N ASN A 147 9.71 -5.84 -24.73
CA ASN A 147 10.43 -4.57 -24.85
C ASN A 147 9.58 -3.38 -24.37
N LEU A 148 8.54 -3.58 -23.55
CA LEU A 148 7.66 -2.51 -23.07
C LEU A 148 8.43 -1.30 -22.52
N LEU A 149 9.55 -1.54 -21.85
CA LEU A 149 10.36 -0.51 -21.19
C LEU A 149 11.67 -0.22 -21.92
N ALA A 150 11.87 -0.78 -23.11
CA ALA A 150 13.08 -0.54 -23.89
C ALA A 150 13.13 0.93 -24.34
N GLY A 151 14.24 1.62 -24.07
CA GLY A 151 14.40 3.04 -24.39
C GLY A 151 14.13 4.00 -23.24
N LEU A 152 13.38 3.60 -22.20
CA LEU A 152 13.22 4.43 -20.99
C LEU A 152 14.46 4.37 -20.10
N ALA A 153 15.02 5.51 -19.73
CA ALA A 153 16.16 5.54 -18.82
C ALA A 153 15.75 5.32 -17.36
N GLY A 154 16.62 4.66 -16.61
CA GLY A 154 16.51 4.42 -15.18
C GLY A 154 15.68 3.19 -14.81
N PRO A 155 15.75 2.77 -13.53
CA PRO A 155 14.84 1.78 -12.98
C PRO A 155 13.39 2.20 -13.22
N THR A 156 12.60 1.29 -13.78
CA THR A 156 11.20 1.51 -14.10
C THR A 156 10.40 0.28 -13.73
N LEU A 157 9.26 0.49 -13.08
CA LEU A 157 8.37 -0.56 -12.59
C LEU A 157 6.95 -0.29 -13.12
N VAL A 158 6.33 -1.31 -13.70
CA VAL A 158 4.93 -1.27 -14.13
C VAL A 158 4.13 -2.23 -13.27
N LEU A 159 3.07 -1.73 -12.65
CA LEU A 159 2.18 -2.45 -11.77
C LEU A 159 0.77 -2.53 -12.35
N GLU A 160 -0.01 -3.50 -11.88
CA GLU A 160 -1.45 -3.46 -12.06
C GLU A 160 -2.06 -2.17 -11.48
N TYR A 161 -3.13 -1.67 -12.10
CA TYR A 161 -3.91 -0.57 -11.55
C TYR A 161 -5.00 -1.11 -10.63
N LEU A 162 -5.09 -0.55 -9.43
CA LEU A 162 -6.11 -0.88 -8.43
C LEU A 162 -7.10 0.28 -8.33
N GLU A 163 -8.31 0.04 -8.81
CA GLU A 163 -9.26 1.09 -9.23
C GLU A 163 -9.96 1.82 -8.08
N ASN A 164 -10.03 1.23 -6.87
CA ASN A 164 -10.88 1.74 -5.80
C ASN A 164 -10.14 2.64 -4.79
N GLY A 165 -8.95 3.10 -5.16
CA GLY A 165 -8.15 4.05 -4.40
C GLY A 165 -7.54 3.47 -3.12
N THR A 166 -6.89 4.34 -2.35
CA THR A 166 -6.15 3.95 -1.14
C THR A 166 -7.07 3.79 0.06
N LEU A 167 -6.62 3.03 1.06
CA LEU A 167 -7.30 2.95 2.36
C LEU A 167 -7.40 4.33 3.02
N ASN A 168 -6.46 5.24 2.72
CA ASN A 168 -6.54 6.63 3.17
C ASN A 168 -7.71 7.40 2.57
N ARG A 169 -8.00 7.19 1.28
CA ARG A 169 -9.17 7.78 0.63
C ARG A 169 -10.46 7.18 1.19
N LEU A 170 -10.51 5.86 1.36
CA LEU A 170 -11.65 5.18 2.01
C LEU A 170 -11.96 5.80 3.38
N ARG A 171 -10.92 5.96 4.22
CA ARG A 171 -11.05 6.59 5.54
C ARG A 171 -11.55 8.03 5.47
N ALA A 172 -11.00 8.85 4.56
CA ALA A 172 -11.45 10.23 4.41
C ALA A 172 -12.95 10.32 4.08
N ARG A 173 -13.46 9.38 3.25
CA ARG A 173 -14.88 9.27 2.93
C ARG A 173 -15.72 8.86 4.15
N ILE A 174 -15.31 7.82 4.86
CA ILE A 174 -15.98 7.32 6.07
C ILE A 174 -16.04 8.40 7.16
N THR A 175 -14.92 9.08 7.43
CA THR A 175 -14.84 10.15 8.43
C THR A 175 -15.74 11.33 8.07
N ARG A 176 -15.77 11.74 6.80
CA ARG A 176 -16.66 12.82 6.34
C ARG A 176 -18.13 12.47 6.54
N ALA A 177 -18.50 11.21 6.26
CA ALA A 177 -19.85 10.70 6.46
C ALA A 177 -20.18 10.37 7.93
N ARG A 178 -19.19 10.39 8.84
CA ARG A 178 -19.30 9.93 10.23
C ARG A 178 -19.87 8.50 10.32
N ALA A 179 -19.49 7.65 9.37
CA ALA A 179 -19.99 6.28 9.28
C ALA A 179 -19.12 5.32 10.10
N THR A 180 -19.74 4.30 10.68
CA THR A 180 -19.05 3.19 11.33
C THR A 180 -18.74 2.11 10.29
N VAL A 181 -17.54 1.55 10.34
CA VAL A 181 -17.17 0.42 9.48
C VAL A 181 -17.78 -0.87 10.05
N PRO A 182 -18.53 -1.67 9.26
CA PRO A 182 -19.00 -2.97 9.71
C PRO A 182 -17.84 -3.88 10.13
N ASN A 183 -18.03 -4.67 11.19
CA ASN A 183 -17.02 -5.60 11.69
C ASN A 183 -16.61 -6.63 10.63
N ARG A 184 -17.56 -7.08 9.81
CA ARG A 184 -17.27 -7.98 8.67
C ARG A 184 -16.31 -7.37 7.66
N VAL A 185 -16.38 -6.05 7.44
CA VAL A 185 -15.43 -5.32 6.59
C VAL A 185 -14.07 -5.18 7.27
N LEU A 186 -14.04 -4.87 8.57
CA LEU A 186 -12.81 -4.78 9.35
C LEU A 186 -12.05 -6.12 9.37
N TRP A 187 -12.74 -7.24 9.61
CA TRP A 187 -12.15 -8.58 9.56
C TRP A 187 -11.61 -8.94 8.18
N SER A 188 -12.34 -8.60 7.11
CA SER A 188 -11.91 -8.88 5.73
C SER A 188 -10.64 -8.10 5.38
N ILE A 189 -10.57 -6.81 5.74
CA ILE A 189 -9.36 -5.99 5.53
C ILE A 189 -8.21 -6.53 6.39
N PHE A 190 -8.46 -6.90 7.64
CA PHE A 190 -7.42 -7.43 8.52
C PHE A 190 -6.85 -8.75 8.00
N LEU A 191 -7.69 -9.66 7.49
CA LEU A 191 -7.26 -10.89 6.86
C LEU A 191 -6.37 -10.63 5.63
N CYS A 192 -6.72 -9.65 4.77
CA CYS A 192 -5.87 -9.26 3.64
C CYS A 192 -4.47 -8.80 4.10
N LEU A 193 -4.42 -8.00 5.16
CA LEU A 193 -3.16 -7.51 5.71
C LEU A 193 -2.33 -8.65 6.32
N MET A 194 -2.96 -9.61 6.99
CA MET A 194 -2.27 -10.81 7.49
C MET A 194 -1.72 -11.66 6.36
N ARG A 195 -2.47 -11.83 5.26
CA ARG A 195 -1.97 -12.50 4.06
C ARG A 195 -0.80 -11.76 3.42
N SER A 196 -0.82 -10.43 3.42
CA SER A 196 0.33 -9.63 2.99
C SER A 196 1.55 -9.85 3.89
N CYS A 197 1.34 -9.98 5.21
CA CYS A 197 2.39 -10.36 6.15
C CYS A 197 2.95 -11.76 5.85
N VAL A 198 2.09 -12.72 5.49
CA VAL A 198 2.52 -14.08 5.07
C VAL A 198 3.36 -14.00 3.80
N ALA A 199 2.95 -13.27 2.76
CA ALA A 199 3.78 -13.06 1.57
C ALA A 199 5.16 -12.50 1.92
N MET A 200 5.24 -11.55 2.84
CA MET A 200 6.52 -10.97 3.24
C MET A 200 7.36 -11.90 4.11
N SER A 201 6.76 -12.75 4.94
CA SER A 201 7.49 -13.74 5.76
C SER A 201 7.88 -14.98 4.96
N TYR A 202 7.08 -15.35 3.96
CA TYR A 202 7.26 -16.50 3.10
C TYR A 202 7.03 -16.11 1.62
N PRO A 203 7.98 -15.37 1.01
CA PRO A 203 7.85 -14.90 -0.37
C PRO A 203 7.56 -16.04 -1.35
N PRO A 204 6.55 -15.89 -2.24
CA PRO A 204 6.23 -16.96 -3.18
C PRO A 204 7.31 -17.23 -4.23
N ASP A 205 8.12 -16.21 -4.58
CA ASP A 205 9.15 -16.22 -5.61
C ASP A 205 8.66 -16.80 -6.95
N ALA A 206 7.40 -16.53 -7.30
CA ALA A 206 6.80 -17.09 -8.50
C ALA A 206 7.37 -16.39 -9.76
N PRO A 207 7.54 -17.10 -10.88
CA PRO A 207 7.97 -16.48 -12.14
C PRO A 207 7.02 -15.34 -12.58
N PRO A 208 7.53 -14.29 -13.23
CA PRO A 208 6.69 -13.22 -13.81
C PRO A 208 5.56 -13.76 -14.68
N GLY A 209 4.36 -13.21 -14.51
CA GLY A 209 3.15 -13.65 -15.23
C GLY A 209 2.48 -14.90 -14.67
N SER A 210 2.97 -15.45 -13.54
CA SER A 210 2.23 -16.46 -12.78
C SER A 210 0.92 -15.89 -12.25
N GLU A 211 -0.12 -16.72 -12.21
CA GLU A 211 -1.38 -16.35 -11.56
C GLU A 211 -1.16 -16.17 -10.05
N PRO A 212 -1.70 -15.11 -9.44
CA PRO A 212 -1.62 -14.93 -8.00
C PRO A 212 -2.26 -16.10 -7.24
N ARG A 213 -1.65 -16.49 -6.12
CA ARG A 213 -2.18 -17.47 -5.18
C ARG A 213 -2.44 -16.83 -3.83
N LEU A 214 -3.46 -17.33 -3.13
CA LEU A 214 -3.69 -16.97 -1.74
C LEU A 214 -2.50 -17.40 -0.88
N GLU A 215 -2.08 -16.50 -0.01
CA GLU A 215 -0.95 -16.68 0.89
C GLU A 215 -1.37 -17.58 2.06
N GLU A 216 -0.61 -18.66 2.24
CA GLU A 216 -0.74 -19.59 3.35
C GLU A 216 0.67 -19.84 3.91
N ILE A 217 0.76 -20.12 5.21
CA ILE A 217 2.03 -20.46 5.84
C ILE A 217 2.47 -21.85 5.35
N PRO A 218 3.67 -22.01 4.77
CA PRO A 218 4.13 -23.31 4.32
C PRO A 218 4.21 -24.31 5.47
N GLN A 219 3.73 -25.54 5.26
CA GLN A 219 3.87 -26.61 6.26
C GLN A 219 5.33 -26.93 6.59
N ASN A 220 6.17 -26.91 5.55
CA ASN A 220 7.62 -27.06 5.64
C ASN A 220 8.27 -25.76 5.12
N PRO A 221 8.47 -24.76 5.98
CA PRO A 221 9.12 -23.52 5.57
C PRO A 221 10.56 -23.82 5.11
N PRO A 222 11.02 -23.23 4.00
CA PRO A 222 12.41 -23.32 3.56
C PRO A 222 13.41 -22.91 4.65
N ASP A 223 14.64 -23.42 4.60
CA ASP A 223 15.69 -23.06 5.58
C ASP A 223 16.00 -21.56 5.60
N ASP A 224 15.81 -20.87 4.46
CA ASP A 224 15.95 -19.42 4.31
C ASP A 224 14.65 -18.64 4.60
N ALA A 225 13.56 -19.30 5.00
CA ALA A 225 12.33 -18.65 5.46
C ALA A 225 12.55 -17.78 6.72
N GLN A 226 13.72 -17.88 7.34
CA GLN A 226 14.20 -16.94 8.34
C GLN A 226 14.64 -15.59 7.74
N ARG A 227 14.41 -15.29 6.46
CA ARG A 227 14.76 -14.00 5.82
C ARG A 227 13.56 -13.37 5.12
N GLY A 228 12.54 -13.05 5.91
CA GLY A 228 11.38 -12.33 5.40
C GLY A 228 11.64 -10.83 5.24
N TYR A 229 10.60 -10.08 4.87
CA TYR A 229 10.66 -8.63 4.69
C TYR A 229 9.79 -7.89 5.71
N ILE A 230 10.31 -6.81 6.27
CA ILE A 230 9.54 -5.81 7.01
C ILE A 230 9.19 -4.70 6.02
N HIS A 231 7.91 -4.34 5.89
CA HIS A 231 7.52 -3.28 4.94
C HIS A 231 8.10 -1.90 5.32
N THR A 232 8.21 -1.61 6.62
CA THR A 232 8.70 -0.36 7.25
C THR A 232 7.87 0.91 7.00
N ASP A 233 7.02 0.91 5.98
CA ASP A 233 6.16 2.03 5.59
C ASP A 233 4.71 1.60 5.30
N MET A 234 4.18 0.69 6.12
CA MET A 234 2.81 0.17 5.96
C MET A 234 1.79 1.16 6.54
N HIS A 235 1.54 2.24 5.80
CA HIS A 235 0.52 3.24 6.14
C HIS A 235 -0.69 3.14 5.18
N PRO A 236 -1.84 3.77 5.49
CA PRO A 236 -3.06 3.64 4.69
C PRO A 236 -2.97 4.16 3.25
N GLY A 237 -1.90 4.89 2.89
CA GLY A 237 -1.64 5.33 1.53
C GLY A 237 -1.02 4.24 0.65
N ASN A 238 -0.34 3.28 1.27
CA ASN A 238 0.32 2.14 0.62
C ASN A 238 -0.53 0.86 0.66
N ILE A 239 -1.79 0.97 1.11
CA ILE A 239 -2.80 -0.09 1.04
C ILE A 239 -3.86 0.37 0.04
N ILE A 240 -4.04 -0.38 -1.04
CA ILE A 240 -4.95 -0.02 -2.14
C ILE A 240 -6.06 -1.06 -2.26
N VAL A 241 -7.28 -0.58 -2.52
CA VAL A 241 -8.46 -1.43 -2.66
C VAL A 241 -8.58 -1.91 -4.11
N GLY A 242 -8.58 -3.23 -4.28
CA GLY A 242 -8.79 -3.95 -5.54
C GLY A 242 -10.25 -4.29 -5.81
N SER A 243 -10.52 -5.36 -6.56
CA SER A 243 -11.88 -5.77 -6.96
C SER A 243 -12.41 -6.96 -6.15
N LEU A 244 -13.73 -7.19 -6.15
CA LEU A 244 -14.37 -8.33 -5.46
C LEU A 244 -14.03 -9.70 -6.07
N ARG A 245 -13.59 -9.72 -7.33
CA ARG A 245 -13.52 -10.95 -8.12
C ARG A 245 -12.17 -11.65 -8.06
N ASP A 246 -11.24 -11.13 -7.28
CA ASP A 246 -9.87 -11.61 -7.31
C ASP A 246 -9.75 -12.97 -6.58
N PHE A 247 -10.49 -13.20 -5.48
CA PHE A 247 -10.35 -14.43 -4.66
C PHE A 247 -11.64 -14.86 -3.92
N PRO A 248 -11.79 -16.15 -3.54
CA PRO A 248 -12.98 -16.68 -2.83
C PRO A 248 -13.34 -15.92 -1.54
N ASP A 249 -12.33 -15.51 -0.77
CA ASP A 249 -12.51 -14.81 0.50
C ASP A 249 -13.04 -13.38 0.34
N HIS A 250 -13.04 -12.85 -0.89
CA HIS A 250 -13.40 -11.47 -1.23
C HIS A 250 -14.74 -11.37 -1.95
N SER A 251 -15.64 -12.34 -1.77
CA SER A 251 -16.96 -12.35 -2.40
C SER A 251 -17.85 -11.15 -2.04
N ARG A 252 -17.61 -10.50 -0.89
CA ARG A 252 -18.44 -9.38 -0.36
C ARG A 252 -17.66 -8.10 -0.10
N VAL A 253 -16.38 -8.21 0.23
CA VAL A 253 -15.50 -7.07 0.51
C VAL A 253 -14.33 -7.15 -0.47
N PRO A 254 -14.02 -6.08 -1.22
CA PRO A 254 -12.94 -6.12 -2.20
C PRO A 254 -11.59 -6.37 -1.52
N VAL A 255 -10.69 -7.07 -2.22
CA VAL A 255 -9.34 -7.33 -1.72
C VAL A 255 -8.61 -6.01 -1.45
N VAL A 256 -7.80 -5.94 -0.40
CA VAL A 256 -6.79 -4.88 -0.27
C VAL A 256 -5.40 -5.43 -0.52
N LYS A 257 -4.58 -4.66 -1.24
CA LYS A 257 -3.22 -5.03 -1.60
C LYS A 257 -2.20 -4.01 -1.10
N LEU A 258 -1.03 -4.47 -0.72
CA LEU A 258 0.11 -3.61 -0.40
C LEU A 258 0.90 -3.21 -1.65
N ILE A 259 1.40 -1.97 -1.61
CA ILE A 259 2.31 -1.39 -2.59
C ILE A 259 3.50 -0.72 -1.87
N ASP A 260 4.50 -0.31 -2.65
CA ASP A 260 5.60 0.56 -2.19
C ASP A 260 6.58 -0.09 -1.20
N PHE A 261 7.45 -0.93 -1.76
CA PHE A 261 8.50 -1.62 -1.00
C PHE A 261 9.85 -0.89 -1.02
N GLY A 262 9.88 0.40 -1.37
CA GLY A 262 11.12 1.18 -1.49
C GLY A 262 11.94 1.23 -0.19
N LEU A 263 11.26 1.20 0.96
CA LEU A 263 11.90 1.20 2.29
C LEU A 263 12.04 -0.19 2.92
N ALA A 264 11.36 -1.21 2.41
CA ALA A 264 11.25 -2.52 3.05
C ALA A 264 12.61 -3.16 3.41
N LEU A 265 12.74 -3.79 4.56
CA LEU A 265 14.01 -4.34 5.05
C LEU A 265 13.94 -5.86 5.15
N GLU A 266 14.99 -6.56 4.73
CA GLU A 266 15.14 -7.98 5.01
C GLU A 266 15.40 -8.19 6.50
N SER A 267 14.70 -9.15 7.12
CA SER A 267 14.80 -9.42 8.54
C SER A 267 14.35 -10.84 8.87
N ASN A 268 15.04 -11.43 9.85
CA ASN A 268 14.67 -12.70 10.46
C ASN A 268 13.54 -12.61 11.49
N VAL A 269 13.08 -11.41 11.82
CA VAL A 269 11.98 -11.18 12.76
C VAL A 269 10.97 -10.22 12.14
N SER A 270 10.50 -10.53 10.92
CA SER A 270 9.63 -9.66 10.15
C SER A 270 8.17 -9.62 10.65
N ALA A 271 7.62 -10.79 10.97
CA ALA A 271 6.21 -10.96 11.31
C ALA A 271 5.73 -10.06 12.46
N PRO A 272 6.38 -9.99 13.65
CA PRO A 272 5.89 -9.17 14.75
C PRO A 272 5.81 -7.67 14.44
N ARG A 273 6.67 -7.18 13.54
CA ARG A 273 6.65 -5.78 13.10
C ARG A 273 5.53 -5.54 12.09
N ASN A 274 5.40 -6.42 11.09
CA ASN A 274 4.34 -6.30 10.09
C ASN A 274 2.94 -6.46 10.71
N ILE A 275 2.76 -7.38 11.68
CA ILE A 275 1.51 -7.55 12.43
C ILE A 275 1.14 -6.26 13.16
N LEU A 276 2.11 -5.63 13.83
CA LEU A 276 1.88 -4.36 14.51
C LEU A 276 1.43 -3.28 13.54
N ASP A 277 2.15 -3.10 12.43
CA ASP A 277 1.86 -2.04 11.48
C ASP A 277 0.51 -2.29 10.74
N ALA A 278 0.18 -3.54 10.43
CA ALA A 278 -1.15 -3.92 9.93
C ALA A 278 -2.26 -3.61 10.94
N SER A 279 -2.04 -3.92 12.22
CA SER A 279 -3.03 -3.69 13.29
C SER A 279 -3.30 -2.21 13.51
N LYS A 280 -2.28 -1.34 13.37
CA LYS A 280 -2.46 0.12 13.40
C LYS A 280 -3.43 0.60 12.32
N ASN A 281 -3.40 -0.01 11.13
CA ASN A 281 -4.32 0.35 10.03
C ASN A 281 -5.77 -0.03 10.38
N ILE A 282 -6.01 -1.12 11.10
CA ILE A 282 -7.36 -1.48 11.57
C ILE A 282 -7.82 -0.58 12.72
N LEU A 283 -6.97 -0.35 13.73
CA LEU A 283 -7.24 0.61 14.80
C LEU A 283 -7.64 1.97 14.23
N TRP A 284 -6.98 2.36 13.15
CA TRP A 284 -7.26 3.60 12.48
C TRP A 284 -8.62 3.66 11.79
N LEU A 285 -9.06 2.57 11.16
CA LEU A 285 -10.40 2.48 10.56
C LEU A 285 -11.50 2.54 11.62
N ILE A 286 -11.25 1.98 12.81
CA ILE A 286 -12.18 1.99 13.94
C ILE A 286 -12.28 3.40 14.56
N THR A 287 -11.13 4.03 14.81
CA THR A 287 -11.05 5.29 15.59
C THR A 287 -11.16 6.55 14.75
N HIS A 288 -10.96 6.44 13.43
CA HIS A 288 -10.85 7.55 12.48
C HIS A 288 -9.72 8.57 12.78
N ARG A 289 -8.80 8.26 13.70
CA ARG A 289 -7.81 9.20 14.24
C ARG A 289 -6.38 8.74 13.99
N LEU A 290 -5.60 9.49 13.20
CA LEU A 290 -4.16 9.21 12.99
C LEU A 290 -3.30 9.70 14.16
N ASP A 291 -3.72 10.78 14.82
CA ASP A 291 -3.03 11.44 15.93
C ASP A 291 -2.87 10.54 17.16
N ILE A 292 -3.70 9.50 17.28
CA ILE A 292 -3.64 8.59 18.43
C ILE A 292 -2.58 7.49 18.25
N ILE A 293 -2.07 7.28 17.03
CA ILE A 293 -1.05 6.26 16.76
C ILE A 293 0.31 6.83 17.21
N GLY A 294 0.61 6.69 18.49
CA GLY A 294 1.79 7.26 19.14
C GLY A 294 2.41 6.33 20.20
N PRO A 295 3.36 6.83 21.01
CA PRO A 295 4.03 6.03 22.04
C PRO A 295 3.14 5.73 23.26
N GLN A 296 1.94 6.29 23.32
CA GLN A 296 1.01 6.10 24.41
C GLN A 296 0.55 4.64 24.49
N ARG A 297 0.46 4.14 25.71
CA ARG A 297 0.08 2.76 26.01
C ARG A 297 -0.94 2.74 27.14
N GLY A 298 -1.85 1.78 27.08
CA GLY A 298 -2.77 1.43 28.17
C GLY A 298 -2.53 -0.02 28.59
N VAL A 299 -3.10 -0.42 29.73
CA VAL A 299 -3.02 -1.80 30.21
C VAL A 299 -4.40 -2.43 30.12
N TYR A 300 -4.50 -3.58 29.47
CA TYR A 300 -5.75 -4.33 29.37
C TYR A 300 -5.49 -5.81 29.51
N LYS A 301 -6.18 -6.46 30.46
CA LYS A 301 -6.00 -7.88 30.81
C LYS A 301 -4.51 -8.25 31.02
N GLY A 302 -3.76 -7.35 31.67
CA GLY A 302 -2.32 -7.52 31.94
C GLY A 302 -1.38 -7.24 30.76
N ILE A 303 -1.90 -6.82 29.60
CA ILE A 303 -1.10 -6.50 28.41
C ILE A 303 -0.96 -4.98 28.31
N GLU A 304 0.29 -4.49 28.31
CA GLU A 304 0.59 -3.11 27.92
C GLU A 304 0.48 -2.98 26.39
N THR A 305 -0.41 -2.13 25.89
CA THR A 305 -0.78 -2.09 24.46
C THR A 305 -0.91 -0.67 23.91
N MET A 306 -0.54 -0.50 22.64
CA MET A 306 -0.81 0.73 21.87
C MET A 306 -2.26 0.82 21.39
N ALA A 307 -3.07 -0.25 21.51
CA ALA A 307 -4.50 -0.22 21.21
C ALA A 307 -5.36 0.38 22.35
N TYR A 308 -4.73 1.18 23.22
CA TYR A 308 -5.37 1.86 24.35
C TYR A 308 -6.67 2.62 24.00
N PRO A 309 -6.87 3.20 22.80
CA PRO A 309 -8.09 3.93 22.49
C PRO A 309 -9.33 3.05 22.37
N LEU A 310 -9.15 1.73 22.23
CA LEU A 310 -10.23 0.76 22.17
C LEU A 310 -10.66 0.25 23.55
N LEU A 311 -9.92 0.62 24.60
CA LEU A 311 -10.15 0.08 25.93
C LEU A 311 -11.33 0.78 26.60
N PRO A 312 -12.10 0.06 27.43
CA PRO A 312 -13.11 0.68 28.27
C PRO A 312 -12.49 1.77 29.14
N ASN A 313 -13.27 2.79 29.49
CA ASN A 313 -12.83 3.78 30.46
C ASN A 313 -12.61 3.13 31.83
N ASP A 314 -11.44 3.33 32.43
CA ASP A 314 -11.06 2.69 33.71
C ASP A 314 -11.96 3.08 34.89
N ILE A 315 -12.64 4.23 34.82
CA ILE A 315 -13.51 4.74 35.89
C ILE A 315 -14.97 4.36 35.64
N THR A 316 -15.47 4.61 34.44
CA THR A 316 -16.91 4.43 34.12
C THR A 316 -17.23 3.04 33.56
N GLY A 317 -16.24 2.29 33.10
CA GLY A 317 -16.42 1.04 32.37
C GLY A 317 -17.06 1.21 30.99
N GLU A 318 -17.20 2.45 30.51
CA GLU A 318 -17.84 2.76 29.24
C GLU A 318 -16.98 2.28 28.06
N GLU A 319 -17.59 1.53 27.16
CA GLU A 319 -16.97 1.05 25.93
C GLU A 319 -16.95 2.17 24.88
N PRO A 320 -15.78 2.64 24.42
CA PRO A 320 -15.71 3.74 23.45
C PRO A 320 -16.27 3.37 22.07
N TYR A 321 -16.28 2.06 21.75
CA TYR A 321 -16.82 1.51 20.51
C TYR A 321 -17.75 0.33 20.81
N PRO A 322 -18.98 0.57 21.30
CA PRO A 322 -19.90 -0.49 21.74
C PRO A 322 -20.38 -1.39 20.59
N SER A 323 -20.19 -0.97 19.34
CA SER A 323 -20.45 -1.77 18.13
C SER A 323 -19.29 -2.63 17.66
N LEU A 324 -18.09 -2.44 18.23
CA LEU A 324 -16.92 -3.22 17.86
C LEU A 324 -17.05 -4.66 18.35
N ASP A 325 -16.64 -5.57 17.50
CA ASP A 325 -16.49 -6.98 17.83
C ASP A 325 -15.39 -7.17 18.89
N LEU A 326 -15.76 -7.72 20.04
CA LEU A 326 -14.86 -7.80 21.19
C LEU A 326 -13.65 -8.71 20.94
N ASP A 327 -13.79 -9.75 20.10
CA ASP A 327 -12.65 -10.59 19.76
C ASP A 327 -11.69 -9.86 18.79
N LEU A 328 -12.21 -9.00 17.92
CA LEU A 328 -11.36 -8.14 17.09
C LEU A 328 -10.59 -7.17 17.96
N ARG A 329 -11.26 -6.52 18.92
CA ARG A 329 -10.61 -5.64 19.90
C ARG A 329 -9.51 -6.39 20.66
N ASP A 330 -9.84 -7.52 21.26
CA ASP A 330 -8.92 -8.28 22.10
C ASP A 330 -7.73 -8.82 21.29
N LEU A 331 -7.93 -9.17 20.02
CA LEU A 331 -6.84 -9.55 19.10
C LEU A 331 -5.95 -8.36 18.73
N LEU A 332 -6.53 -7.19 18.43
CA LEU A 332 -5.77 -5.97 18.15
C LEU A 332 -4.94 -5.54 19.36
N VAL A 333 -5.48 -5.65 20.58
CA VAL A 333 -4.72 -5.39 21.82
C VAL A 333 -3.45 -6.25 21.89
N GLN A 334 -3.57 -7.55 21.60
CA GLN A 334 -2.44 -8.48 21.60
C GLN A 334 -1.45 -8.18 20.47
N CYS A 335 -1.95 -7.94 19.25
CA CYS A 335 -1.11 -7.61 18.10
C CYS A 335 -0.35 -6.28 18.27
N MET A 336 -0.91 -5.36 19.05
CA MET A 336 -0.34 -4.05 19.37
C MET A 336 0.33 -4.00 20.74
N ALA A 337 0.66 -5.17 21.33
CA ALA A 337 1.40 -5.24 22.57
C ALA A 337 2.74 -4.49 22.47
N GLY A 338 3.06 -3.78 23.55
CA GLY A 338 4.25 -2.98 23.70
C GLY A 338 5.53 -3.81 23.66
N ASP A 339 5.50 -4.96 24.33
CA ASP A 339 6.49 -6.01 24.21
C ASP A 339 6.23 -6.81 22.92
N ARG A 340 7.28 -7.01 22.12
CA ARG A 340 7.23 -7.76 20.86
C ARG A 340 6.96 -9.24 21.12
N ASP A 341 7.50 -9.78 22.20
CA ASP A 341 7.48 -11.23 22.45
C ASP A 341 6.13 -11.67 23.05
N VAL A 342 5.31 -10.71 23.50
CA VAL A 342 3.90 -10.89 23.89
C VAL A 342 2.96 -10.93 22.68
N ARG A 343 3.39 -10.44 21.51
CA ARG A 343 2.54 -10.43 20.31
C ARG A 343 2.28 -11.86 19.83
N PRO A 344 1.07 -12.16 19.33
CA PRO A 344 0.73 -13.47 18.80
C PRO A 344 1.57 -13.79 17.56
N THR A 345 1.74 -15.09 17.30
CA THR A 345 2.42 -15.56 16.10
C THR A 345 1.60 -15.25 14.85
N LEU A 346 2.27 -15.08 13.70
CA LEU A 346 1.59 -14.84 12.42
C LEU A 346 0.57 -15.95 12.10
N ALA A 347 0.92 -17.21 12.39
CA ALA A 347 0.01 -18.34 12.23
C ALA A 347 -1.26 -18.20 13.08
N GLY A 348 -1.10 -17.82 14.35
CA GLY A 348 -2.24 -17.61 15.25
C GLY A 348 -3.17 -16.51 14.76
N VAL A 349 -2.63 -15.35 14.39
CA VAL A 349 -3.44 -14.22 13.91
C VAL A 349 -4.12 -14.53 12.58
N LEU A 350 -3.41 -15.17 11.64
CA LEU A 350 -3.96 -15.57 10.35
C LEU A 350 -5.15 -16.51 10.52
N GLU A 351 -5.02 -17.55 11.35
CA GLU A 351 -6.09 -18.52 11.57
C GLU A 351 -7.30 -17.91 12.28
N ILE A 352 -7.08 -17.02 13.26
CA ILE A 352 -8.19 -16.29 13.90
C ILE A 352 -8.92 -15.42 12.87
N ALA A 353 -8.19 -14.68 12.03
CA ALA A 353 -8.77 -13.81 11.01
C ALA A 353 -9.52 -14.60 9.92
N LYS A 354 -8.96 -15.73 9.45
CA LYS A 354 -9.62 -16.64 8.49
C LYS A 354 -10.94 -17.15 9.05
N ARG A 355 -10.92 -17.66 10.28
CA ARG A 355 -12.12 -18.14 10.96
C ARG A 355 -13.16 -17.05 11.13
N ALA A 356 -12.74 -15.85 11.56
CA ALA A 356 -13.65 -14.72 11.71
C ALA A 356 -14.36 -14.36 10.41
N VAL A 357 -13.65 -14.30 9.28
CA VAL A 357 -14.25 -14.02 7.96
C VAL A 357 -15.21 -15.14 7.52
N GLN A 358 -14.89 -16.40 7.82
CA GLN A 358 -15.71 -17.55 7.45
C GLN A 358 -16.99 -17.69 8.30
N GLU A 359 -16.88 -17.47 9.61
CA GLU A 359 -17.94 -17.80 10.57
C GLU A 359 -18.79 -16.58 10.96
N ARG A 360 -18.25 -15.36 10.94
CA ARG A 360 -18.95 -14.15 11.42
C ARG A 360 -19.82 -13.52 10.35
N ASN A 361 -20.86 -14.25 9.96
CA ASN A 361 -21.88 -13.79 9.05
C ASN A 361 -22.95 -12.93 9.77
N ALA A 362 -24.00 -12.53 9.05
CA ALA A 362 -25.09 -11.73 9.63
C ALA A 362 -25.81 -12.43 10.80
N GLU A 363 -25.89 -13.77 10.78
CA GLU A 363 -26.51 -14.56 11.85
C GLU A 363 -25.68 -14.54 13.13
N PHE A 364 -24.35 -14.66 13.01
CA PHE A 364 -23.43 -14.56 14.15
C PHE A 364 -23.61 -13.25 14.93
N TYR A 365 -23.70 -12.12 14.24
CA TYR A 365 -23.87 -10.81 14.88
C TYR A 365 -25.31 -10.55 15.36
N GLY A 366 -26.27 -11.28 14.81
CA GLY A 366 -27.67 -11.20 15.16
C GLY A 366 -28.36 -9.88 14.74
N PRO A 367 -29.68 -9.80 14.93
CA PRO A 367 -30.50 -8.69 14.43
C PRO A 367 -30.24 -7.36 15.13
N ARG A 368 -29.58 -7.37 16.30
CA ARG A 368 -29.23 -6.15 17.06
C ARG A 368 -28.01 -5.41 16.49
N ARG A 369 -27.38 -5.96 15.45
CA ARG A 369 -26.24 -5.37 14.75
C ARG A 369 -26.60 -5.15 13.26
N PRO A 370 -27.49 -4.18 12.94
CA PRO A 370 -28.02 -4.02 11.58
C PRO A 370 -26.94 -3.75 10.52
N LEU A 371 -25.81 -3.14 10.93
CA LEU A 371 -24.64 -2.90 10.08
C LEU A 371 -23.97 -4.19 9.56
N GLU A 372 -24.22 -5.33 10.21
CA GLU A 372 -23.56 -6.61 9.88
C GLU A 372 -24.42 -7.48 8.95
N SER A 373 -25.61 -7.03 8.56
CA SER A 373 -26.42 -7.69 7.54
C SER A 373 -25.71 -7.71 6.18
N ASP A 374 -25.97 -8.74 5.36
CA ASP A 374 -25.41 -8.83 4.00
C ASP A 374 -25.73 -7.58 3.16
N GLU A 375 -26.94 -7.04 3.34
CA GLU A 375 -27.38 -5.82 2.67
C GLU A 375 -26.58 -4.59 3.15
N ALA A 376 -26.41 -4.40 4.46
CA ALA A 376 -25.67 -3.27 4.99
C ALA A 376 -24.19 -3.30 4.60
N VAL A 377 -23.54 -4.48 4.61
CA VAL A 377 -22.16 -4.64 4.13
C VAL A 377 -22.05 -4.30 2.65
N ARG A 378 -22.99 -4.79 1.82
CA ARG A 378 -23.03 -4.49 0.39
C ARG A 378 -23.22 -3.00 0.12
N GLN A 379 -24.14 -2.35 0.84
CA GLN A 379 -24.38 -0.91 0.74
C GLN A 379 -23.15 -0.11 1.18
N PHE A 380 -22.48 -0.52 2.26
CA PHE A 380 -21.24 0.11 2.72
C PHE A 380 -20.16 0.03 1.63
N VAL A 381 -19.92 -1.16 1.07
CA VAL A 381 -18.94 -1.36 -0.01
C VAL A 381 -19.31 -0.54 -1.23
N GLN A 382 -20.57 -0.59 -1.67
CA GLN A 382 -21.03 0.18 -2.82
C GLN A 382 -20.78 1.68 -2.61
N HIS A 383 -21.27 2.23 -1.49
CA HIS A 383 -21.22 3.67 -1.24
C HIS A 383 -19.80 4.20 -0.98
N PHE A 384 -19.00 3.49 -0.19
CA PHE A 384 -17.70 3.99 0.24
C PHE A 384 -16.53 3.49 -0.60
N ILE A 385 -16.71 2.51 -1.48
CA ILE A 385 -15.64 1.95 -2.32
C ILE A 385 -15.92 2.21 -3.80
N TYR A 386 -17.11 1.85 -4.30
CA TYR A 386 -17.40 1.86 -5.73
C TYR A 386 -18.03 3.14 -6.28
N ASP A 387 -18.97 3.74 -5.57
CA ASP A 387 -19.67 4.97 -6.00
C ASP A 387 -18.88 6.25 -5.66
N ALA A 388 -17.60 6.08 -5.37
CA ALA A 388 -16.84 7.08 -4.68
C ALA A 388 -15.76 7.66 -5.57
N ASP A 389 -16.20 8.61 -6.41
CA ASP A 389 -15.37 9.49 -7.22
C ASP A 389 -14.87 10.71 -6.41
#